data_AF-A0A9W8ANJ0-F1
#
_entry.id   AF-A0A9W8ANJ0-F1
#
_cell.length_a   1.000
_cell.length_b   1.000
_cell.length_c   1.000
_cell.angle_alpha   90.00
_cell.angle_beta   90.00
_cell.angle_gamma   90.00
#
_symmetry.space_group_name_H-M   'P 1'
#
loop_
_entity.id
_entity.type
_entity.pdbx_description
1 polymer ?
#
loop_
_entity_poly.entity_id
_entity_poly.type
_entity_poly.pdbx_seq_one_letter_code
_entity_poly.pdbx_strand_id
1 'polypeptide(L)'
;MSTSTYRILYFPTVGRATASFLMLDYAGATWTPEFITEWPVKRQDIPFDRLPVLHETNPQTKESFVLSESRPIERYLAQTLGLYHPLPKGVEDDCDSAVTTSAHNLAKQTEALQEAYVSQWEDVVDACLVLVFDSETHKEEKIARMKRRARQLLEKHGSILDKNPSGQAFYFGDQPVWVDFAAYAGWQ
;
A
#
# COMPACT_ATOMS: atom_id res chain seq x y z
N MET A 1 -17.83 -10.88 -13.68
CA MET A 1 -17.76 -10.49 -12.25
C MET A 1 -18.23 -9.05 -12.15
N SER A 2 -19.09 -8.71 -11.20
CA SER A 2 -19.47 -7.31 -10.99
C SER A 2 -18.27 -6.58 -10.41
N THR A 3 -17.70 -5.61 -11.12
CA THR A 3 -16.62 -4.79 -10.59
C THR A 3 -17.22 -3.78 -9.62
N SER A 4 -16.82 -3.85 -8.35
CA SER A 4 -17.15 -2.82 -7.38
C SER A 4 -16.68 -1.45 -7.87
N THR A 5 -17.37 -0.39 -7.42
CA THR A 5 -16.90 0.99 -7.62
C THR A 5 -16.29 1.50 -6.32
N TYR A 6 -15.13 2.13 -6.41
CA TYR A 6 -14.38 2.64 -5.27
C TYR A 6 -14.40 4.17 -5.22
N ARG A 7 -14.37 4.73 -4.02
CA ARG A 7 -14.14 6.15 -3.79
C ARG A 7 -13.22 6.31 -2.60
N ILE A 8 -12.17 7.12 -2.74
CA ILE A 8 -11.24 7.37 -1.63
C ILE A 8 -11.35 8.84 -1.23
N LEU A 9 -11.79 9.07 0.00
CA LEU A 9 -11.83 10.37 0.64
C LEU A 9 -10.43 10.73 1.15
N TYR A 10 -9.88 11.85 0.67
CA TYR A 10 -8.57 12.35 1.09
C TYR A 10 -8.43 13.86 0.94
N PHE A 11 -7.30 14.41 1.38
CA PHE A 11 -6.92 15.78 1.04
C PHE A 11 -6.46 15.88 -0.42
N PRO A 12 -6.58 17.05 -1.08
CA PRO A 12 -6.07 17.27 -2.44
C PRO A 12 -4.54 17.44 -2.43
N THR A 13 -3.83 16.44 -1.93
CA THR A 13 -2.36 16.38 -1.82
C THR A 13 -1.87 14.96 -2.02
N VAL A 14 -0.60 14.84 -2.41
CA VAL A 14 0.14 13.58 -2.30
C VAL A 14 0.35 13.26 -0.82
N GLY A 15 0.20 11.99 -0.46
CA GLY A 15 0.38 11.52 0.90
C GLY A 15 0.01 10.05 1.07
N ARG A 16 -0.61 9.72 2.20
CA ARG A 16 -0.94 8.35 2.61
C ARG A 16 -1.93 7.63 1.69
N ALA A 17 -2.69 8.33 0.85
CA ALA A 17 -3.62 7.71 -0.10
C ALA A 17 -2.98 7.33 -1.45
N THR A 18 -1.76 7.81 -1.71
CA THR A 18 -1.13 7.73 -3.04
C THR A 18 -0.94 6.30 -3.51
N ALA A 19 -0.48 5.40 -2.63
CA ALA A 19 -0.32 3.98 -2.98
C ALA A 19 -1.66 3.35 -3.40
N SER A 20 -2.75 3.64 -2.67
CA SER A 20 -4.09 3.16 -2.99
C SER A 20 -4.59 3.67 -4.35
N PHE A 21 -4.32 4.94 -4.69
CA PHE A 21 -4.66 5.49 -6.02
C PHE A 21 -3.94 4.73 -7.12
N LEU A 22 -2.63 4.54 -6.98
CA LEU A 22 -1.81 3.84 -7.98
C LEU A 22 -2.26 2.39 -8.18
N MET A 23 -2.62 1.70 -7.10
CA MET A 23 -3.11 0.33 -7.16
C MET A 23 -4.45 0.22 -7.90
N LEU A 24 -5.38 1.14 -7.64
CA LEU A 24 -6.67 1.19 -8.32
C LEU A 24 -6.51 1.53 -9.81
N ASP A 25 -5.66 2.52 -10.12
CA ASP A 25 -5.34 2.90 -11.50
C ASP A 25 -4.69 1.75 -12.27
N TYR A 26 -3.67 1.11 -11.67
CA TYR A 26 -2.97 -0.02 -12.28
C TYR A 26 -3.89 -1.21 -12.56
N ALA A 27 -4.79 -1.53 -11.62
CA ALA A 27 -5.74 -2.62 -11.77
C ALA A 27 -6.90 -2.30 -12.74
N GLY A 28 -6.98 -1.08 -13.27
CA GLY A 28 -8.10 -0.64 -14.11
C GLY A 28 -9.45 -0.64 -13.36
N ALA A 29 -9.41 -0.44 -12.04
CA ALA A 29 -10.61 -0.42 -11.21
C ALA A 29 -11.47 0.81 -11.54
N THR A 30 -12.80 0.69 -11.38
CA THR A 30 -13.68 1.86 -11.47
C THR A 30 -13.61 2.62 -10.17
N TRP A 31 -12.93 3.77 -10.14
CA TRP A 31 -12.78 4.55 -8.93
C TRP A 31 -12.74 6.07 -9.15
N THR A 32 -12.97 6.83 -8.09
CA THR A 32 -12.83 8.30 -8.09
C THR A 32 -12.23 8.81 -6.78
N PRO A 33 -11.37 9.85 -6.80
CA PRO A 33 -10.98 10.55 -5.58
C PRO A 33 -12.12 11.47 -5.11
N GLU A 34 -12.33 11.54 -3.81
CA GLU A 34 -13.16 12.56 -3.18
C GLU A 34 -12.26 13.46 -2.32
N PHE A 35 -12.16 14.72 -2.70
CA PHE A 35 -11.31 15.66 -1.97
C PHE A 35 -12.10 16.48 -0.97
N ILE A 36 -11.63 16.45 0.28
CA ILE A 36 -12.21 17.24 1.38
C ILE A 36 -11.54 18.61 1.50
N THR A 37 -12.34 19.66 1.40
CA THR A 37 -11.90 21.06 1.55
C THR A 37 -12.34 21.67 2.89
N GLU A 38 -13.41 21.17 3.51
CA GLU A 38 -14.01 21.68 4.75
C GLU A 38 -13.74 20.76 5.96
N TRP A 39 -12.46 20.44 6.20
CA TRP A 39 -12.04 19.48 7.25
C TRP A 39 -12.61 19.74 8.65
N PRO A 40 -12.62 20.99 9.19
CA PRO A 40 -13.10 21.22 10.55
C PRO A 40 -14.56 20.82 10.77
N VAL A 41 -15.39 20.88 9.72
CA VAL A 41 -16.82 20.55 9.76
C VAL A 41 -17.02 19.06 9.54
N LYS A 42 -16.41 18.51 8.48
CA LYS A 42 -16.66 17.13 8.04
C LYS A 42 -15.96 16.05 8.86
N ARG A 43 -14.93 16.39 9.65
CA ARG A 43 -14.14 15.38 10.40
C ARG A 43 -14.99 14.48 11.31
N GLN A 44 -16.04 15.04 11.92
CA GLN A 44 -16.90 14.33 12.88
C GLN A 44 -17.70 13.19 12.25
N ASP A 45 -17.94 13.27 10.93
CA ASP A 45 -18.66 12.26 10.16
C ASP A 45 -17.72 11.19 9.58
N ILE A 46 -16.41 11.35 9.78
CA ILE A 46 -15.36 10.50 9.20
C ILE A 46 -14.88 9.51 10.27
N PRO A 47 -14.76 8.21 9.95
CA PRO A 47 -14.26 7.21 10.89
C PRO A 47 -12.94 7.64 11.54
N PHE A 48 -12.92 7.58 12.88
CA PHE A 48 -11.77 7.97 13.71
C PHE A 48 -11.26 9.41 13.53
N ASP A 49 -12.04 10.31 12.93
CA ASP A 49 -11.59 11.66 12.55
C ASP A 49 -10.29 11.62 11.72
N ARG A 50 -10.13 10.62 10.84
CA ARG A 50 -8.88 10.35 10.11
C ARG A 50 -9.09 10.04 8.64
N LEU A 51 -8.04 10.34 7.86
CA LEU A 51 -7.96 10.09 6.42
C LEU A 51 -6.69 9.27 6.12
N PRO A 52 -6.67 8.45 5.05
CA PRO A 52 -7.74 8.25 4.06
C PRO A 52 -8.88 7.36 4.53
N VAL A 53 -9.99 7.42 3.78
CA VAL A 53 -11.15 6.51 3.91
C VAL A 53 -11.53 5.98 2.53
N LEU A 54 -11.59 4.65 2.41
CA LEU A 54 -12.13 3.94 1.27
C LEU A 54 -13.63 3.72 1.46
N HIS A 55 -14.40 4.03 0.43
CA HIS A 55 -15.77 3.60 0.24
C HIS A 55 -15.81 2.66 -0.96
N GLU A 56 -16.37 1.48 -0.77
CA GLU A 56 -16.67 0.53 -1.83
C GLU A 56 -18.17 0.35 -1.95
N THR A 57 -18.67 0.27 -3.18
CA THR A 57 -20.07 -0.04 -3.45
C THR A 57 -20.16 -1.14 -4.49
N ASN A 58 -20.88 -2.21 -4.16
CA ASN A 58 -21.27 -3.21 -5.14
C ASN A 58 -22.46 -2.65 -5.95
N PRO A 59 -22.30 -2.40 -7.27
CA PRO A 59 -23.35 -1.76 -8.06
C PRO A 59 -24.61 -2.63 -8.21
N GLN A 60 -24.48 -3.95 -8.05
CA GLN A 60 -25.58 -4.92 -8.18
C GLN A 60 -26.34 -5.10 -6.87
N THR A 61 -25.65 -5.36 -5.76
CA THR A 61 -26.29 -5.60 -4.45
C THR A 61 -26.61 -4.31 -3.70
N LYS A 62 -26.00 -3.18 -4.10
CA LYS A 62 -26.01 -1.89 -3.39
C LYS A 62 -25.40 -1.95 -1.99
N GLU A 63 -24.70 -3.03 -1.67
CA GLU A 63 -23.94 -3.12 -0.42
C GLU A 63 -22.80 -2.11 -0.42
N SER A 64 -22.62 -1.44 0.71
CA SER A 64 -21.56 -0.48 0.94
C SER A 64 -20.59 -1.00 1.98
N PHE A 65 -19.29 -0.88 1.69
CA PHE A 65 -18.20 -1.18 2.61
C PHE A 65 -17.37 0.09 2.83
N VAL A 66 -16.96 0.34 4.08
CA VAL A 66 -16.18 1.52 4.45
C VAL A 66 -14.99 1.09 5.29
N LEU A 67 -13.80 1.60 4.95
CA LEU A 67 -12.55 1.26 5.61
C LEU A 67 -11.68 2.51 5.74
N SER A 68 -11.15 2.77 6.94
CA SER A 68 -10.23 3.88 7.22
C SER A 68 -8.81 3.37 7.47
N GLU A 69 -7.86 4.31 7.47
CA GLU A 69 -6.40 4.09 7.61
C GLU A 69 -5.76 3.55 6.32
N SER A 70 -4.68 4.18 5.87
CA SER A 70 -4.03 3.84 4.59
C SER A 70 -3.58 2.39 4.54
N ARG A 71 -2.98 1.89 5.62
CA ARG A 71 -2.41 0.54 5.65
C ARG A 71 -3.47 -0.58 5.50
N PRO A 72 -4.58 -0.59 6.27
CA PRO A 72 -5.70 -1.50 6.02
C PRO A 72 -6.29 -1.36 4.62
N ILE A 73 -6.46 -0.14 4.11
CA ILE A 73 -7.00 0.11 2.77
C ILE A 73 -6.12 -0.53 1.70
N GLU A 74 -4.81 -0.28 1.74
CA GLU A 74 -3.87 -0.84 0.79
C GLU A 74 -3.85 -2.38 0.85
N ARG A 75 -3.80 -2.97 2.04
CA ARG A 75 -3.90 -4.43 2.21
C ARG A 75 -5.18 -5.00 1.57
N TYR A 76 -6.30 -4.36 1.85
CA TYR A 76 -7.59 -4.77 1.30
C TYR A 76 -7.59 -4.71 -0.22
N LEU A 77 -7.15 -3.60 -0.80
CA LEU A 77 -7.05 -3.43 -2.25
C LEU A 77 -6.06 -4.42 -2.88
N ALA A 78 -4.92 -4.69 -2.22
CA ALA A 78 -3.95 -5.63 -2.74
C ALA A 78 -4.53 -7.05 -2.84
N GLN A 79 -5.35 -7.46 -1.87
CA GLN A 79 -6.02 -8.76 -1.92
C GLN A 79 -7.11 -8.78 -2.99
N THR A 80 -7.97 -7.76 -3.00
CA THR A 80 -9.13 -7.67 -3.90
C THR A 80 -8.73 -7.53 -5.36
N LEU A 81 -7.61 -6.86 -5.64
CA LEU A 81 -7.11 -6.59 -7.00
C LEU A 81 -6.00 -7.57 -7.43
N GLY A 82 -5.63 -8.55 -6.60
CA GLY A 82 -4.60 -9.53 -6.92
C GLY A 82 -3.16 -9.00 -6.91
N LEU A 83 -2.88 -7.90 -6.19
CA LEU A 83 -1.57 -7.25 -6.11
C LEU A 83 -0.70 -7.75 -4.93
N TYR A 84 -1.07 -8.85 -4.27
CA TYR A 84 -0.23 -9.55 -3.30
C TYR A 84 0.62 -10.66 -3.91
N HIS A 85 0.32 -11.12 -5.13
CA HIS A 85 0.93 -12.31 -5.69
C HIS A 85 2.05 -11.97 -6.68
N PRO A 86 3.09 -12.80 -6.68
CA PRO A 86 3.21 -13.65 -7.84
C PRO A 86 3.25 -15.10 -7.35
N LEU A 87 2.12 -15.82 -7.43
CA LEU A 87 2.26 -17.27 -7.56
C LEU A 87 3.09 -17.48 -8.84
N PRO A 88 4.12 -18.34 -8.81
CA PRO A 88 4.80 -18.73 -10.05
C PRO A 88 3.75 -19.20 -11.07
N LYS A 89 3.83 -18.72 -12.32
CA LYS A 89 2.99 -19.24 -13.41
C LYS A 89 3.10 -20.77 -13.43
N GLY A 90 1.96 -21.47 -13.33
CA GLY A 90 1.89 -22.93 -13.42
C GLY A 90 1.47 -23.67 -12.15
N VAL A 91 1.22 -22.97 -11.03
CA VAL A 91 0.49 -23.56 -9.89
C VAL A 91 -1.00 -23.33 -10.14
N GLU A 92 -1.60 -24.18 -10.97
CA GLU A 92 -3.06 -24.38 -10.91
C GLU A 92 -3.40 -25.05 -9.58
N ASP A 93 -4.62 -24.84 -9.07
CA ASP A 93 -5.18 -25.45 -7.84
C ASP A 93 -5.29 -26.99 -7.97
N ASP A 94 -4.22 -27.67 -8.35
CA ASP A 94 -4.17 -29.11 -8.40
C ASP A 94 -3.92 -29.62 -6.98
N CYS A 95 -4.91 -30.38 -6.51
CA CYS A 95 -5.15 -30.78 -5.13
C CYS A 95 -4.16 -31.83 -4.58
N ASP A 96 -2.88 -31.76 -4.95
CA ASP A 96 -1.85 -32.66 -4.46
C ASP A 96 -1.15 -32.09 -3.20
N SER A 97 -1.63 -32.61 -2.06
CA SER A 97 -1.52 -32.02 -0.71
C SER A 97 -0.14 -31.54 -0.22
N ALA A 98 0.97 -32.08 -0.73
CA ALA A 98 2.32 -31.66 -0.31
C ALA A 98 2.84 -30.44 -1.09
N VAL A 99 2.54 -30.35 -2.40
CA VAL A 99 2.95 -29.23 -3.26
C VAL A 99 2.08 -28.00 -2.95
N THR A 100 0.78 -28.19 -2.74
CA THR A 100 -0.15 -27.14 -2.33
C THR A 100 0.25 -26.51 -0.99
N THR A 101 0.71 -27.32 -0.02
CA THR A 101 1.14 -26.82 1.31
C THR A 101 2.41 -25.97 1.21
N SER A 102 3.38 -26.37 0.39
CA SER A 102 4.63 -25.60 0.20
C SER A 102 4.36 -24.28 -0.53
N ALA A 103 3.56 -24.29 -1.60
CA ALA A 103 3.16 -23.10 -2.34
C ALA A 103 2.36 -22.13 -1.46
N HIS A 104 1.43 -22.63 -0.65
CA HIS A 104 0.65 -21.83 0.30
C HIS A 104 1.52 -21.17 1.38
N ASN A 105 2.51 -21.91 1.91
CA ASN A 105 3.46 -21.35 2.87
C ASN A 105 4.34 -20.28 2.24
N LEU A 106 4.77 -20.46 0.99
CA LEU A 106 5.53 -19.45 0.26
C LEU A 106 4.70 -18.20 0.02
N ALA A 107 3.44 -18.34 -0.42
CA ALA A 107 2.53 -17.20 -0.60
C ALA A 107 2.38 -16.39 0.69
N LYS A 108 2.10 -17.06 1.82
CA LYS A 108 2.03 -16.40 3.14
C LYS A 108 3.32 -15.71 3.54
N GLN A 109 4.48 -16.30 3.26
CA GLN A 109 5.78 -15.68 3.53
C GLN A 109 5.99 -14.44 2.65
N THR A 110 5.61 -14.51 1.37
CA THR A 110 5.68 -13.38 0.43
C THR A 110 4.75 -12.24 0.85
N GLU A 111 3.53 -12.55 1.30
CA GLU A 111 2.61 -11.55 1.87
C GLU A 111 3.22 -10.88 3.11
N ALA A 112 3.77 -11.67 4.04
CA ALA A 112 4.41 -11.16 5.25
C ALA A 112 5.66 -10.31 4.94
N LEU A 113 6.43 -10.66 3.91
CA LEU A 113 7.57 -9.86 3.46
C LEU A 113 7.11 -8.54 2.84
N GLN A 114 6.06 -8.54 2.02
CA GLN A 114 5.47 -7.30 1.49
C GLN A 114 5.01 -6.39 2.63
N GLU A 115 4.30 -6.91 3.62
CA GLU A 115 3.92 -6.16 4.82
C GLU A 115 5.10 -5.51 5.52
N ALA A 116 6.17 -6.29 5.72
CA ALA A 116 7.37 -5.81 6.37
C ALA A 116 8.05 -4.70 5.55
N TYR A 117 8.11 -4.84 4.22
CA TYR A 117 8.75 -3.86 3.35
C TYR A 117 7.93 -2.58 3.20
N VAL A 118 6.61 -2.68 3.05
CA VAL A 118 5.72 -1.50 3.05
C VAL A 118 5.82 -0.79 4.41
N SER A 119 5.95 -1.53 5.52
CA SER A 119 6.13 -0.92 6.86
C SER A 119 7.46 -0.16 6.97
N GLN A 120 8.53 -0.68 6.37
CA GLN A 120 9.82 0.00 6.32
C GLN A 120 9.77 1.29 5.48
N TRP A 121 9.03 1.30 4.37
CA TRP A 121 8.76 2.52 3.60
C TRP A 121 7.97 3.55 4.40
N GLU A 122 6.91 3.12 5.09
CA GLU A 122 6.12 4.01 5.94
C GLU A 122 6.95 4.60 7.09
N ASP A 123 7.88 3.83 7.67
CA ASP A 123 8.81 4.34 8.68
C ASP A 123 9.65 5.54 8.19
N VAL A 124 10.00 5.57 6.91
CA VAL A 124 10.72 6.69 6.30
C VAL A 124 9.76 7.85 6.06
N VAL A 125 8.57 7.59 5.49
CA VAL A 125 7.53 8.60 5.26
C VAL A 125 7.13 9.28 6.57
N ASP A 126 6.89 8.52 7.63
CA ASP A 126 6.55 9.05 8.97
C ASP A 126 7.68 9.93 9.53
N ALA A 127 8.94 9.54 9.32
CA ALA A 127 10.07 10.36 9.74
C ALA A 127 10.13 11.70 8.96
N CYS A 128 9.77 11.69 7.68
CA CYS A 128 9.61 12.89 6.87
C CYS A 128 8.42 13.74 7.32
N LEU A 129 7.26 13.14 7.60
CA LEU A 129 6.08 13.86 8.08
C LEU A 129 6.34 14.55 9.43
N VAL A 130 7.05 13.89 10.35
CA VAL A 130 7.46 14.53 11.61
C VAL A 130 8.38 15.73 11.35
N LEU A 131 9.24 15.69 10.33
CA LEU A 131 10.08 16.83 9.98
C LEU A 131 9.29 18.00 9.41
N VAL A 132 8.22 17.72 8.66
CA VAL A 132 7.40 18.74 7.99
C VAL A 132 6.38 19.38 8.94
N PHE A 133 5.77 18.59 9.81
CA PHE A 133 4.59 19.02 10.58
C PHE A 133 4.83 19.24 12.08
N ASP A 134 5.93 18.73 12.64
CA ASP A 134 6.25 18.97 14.04
C ASP A 134 6.94 20.32 14.23
N SER A 135 6.97 20.80 15.47
CA SER A 135 7.72 21.98 15.88
C SER A 135 9.20 21.87 15.52
N GLU A 136 9.84 23.03 15.36
CA GLU A 136 11.28 23.17 15.07
C GLU A 136 12.20 22.67 16.21
N THR A 137 11.62 22.21 17.32
CA THR A 137 12.37 21.59 18.42
C THR A 137 13.10 20.32 17.95
N HIS A 138 14.35 20.15 18.37
CA HIS A 138 15.20 19.00 18.04
C HIS A 138 15.31 18.72 16.52
N LYS A 139 15.21 19.77 15.68
CA LYS A 139 15.21 19.62 14.21
C LYS A 139 16.41 18.84 13.69
N GLU A 140 17.61 19.12 14.21
CA GLU A 140 18.83 18.42 13.80
C GLU A 140 18.77 16.92 14.10
N GLU A 141 18.24 16.54 15.27
CA GLU A 141 18.05 15.13 15.65
C GLU A 141 17.00 14.45 14.76
N LYS A 142 15.90 15.13 14.45
CA LYS A 142 14.87 14.64 13.52
C LYS A 142 15.45 14.44 12.12
N ILE A 143 16.28 15.37 11.64
CA ILE A 143 16.96 15.27 10.33
C ILE A 143 17.92 14.09 10.34
N ALA A 144 18.72 13.94 11.39
CA ALA A 144 19.65 12.82 11.53
C ALA A 144 18.91 11.47 11.56
N ARG A 145 17.77 11.39 12.26
CA ARG A 145 16.92 10.20 12.31
C ARG A 145 16.35 9.85 10.94
N MET A 146 15.80 10.83 10.21
CA MET A 146 15.29 10.61 8.85
C MET A 146 16.40 10.14 7.91
N LYS A 147 17.56 10.82 7.88
CA LYS A 147 18.71 10.44 7.04
C LYS A 147 19.18 9.02 7.34
N ARG A 148 19.21 8.63 8.61
CA ARG A 148 19.57 7.26 9.01
C ARG A 148 18.57 6.23 8.50
N ARG A 149 17.26 6.47 8.67
CA ARG A 149 16.21 5.57 8.17
C ARG A 149 16.24 5.45 6.64
N ALA A 150 16.34 6.59 5.94
CA ALA A 150 16.42 6.61 4.48
C ALA A 150 17.64 5.83 3.96
N ARG A 151 18.82 6.00 4.57
CA ARG A 151 20.02 5.24 4.19
C ARG A 151 19.83 3.73 4.40
N GLN A 152 19.34 3.33 5.57
CA GLN A 152 19.10 1.92 5.88
C GLN A 152 18.07 1.29 4.93
N LEU A 153 17.03 2.04 4.58
CA LEU A 153 16.03 1.62 3.60
C LEU A 153 16.69 1.40 2.23
N LEU A 154 17.41 2.39 1.70
CA LEU A 154 18.05 2.29 0.38
C LEU A 154 19.06 1.14 0.29
N GLU A 155 19.90 0.97 1.31
CA GLU A 155 20.88 -0.14 1.36
C GLU A 155 20.20 -1.51 1.36
N LYS A 156 19.16 -1.69 2.19
CA LYS A 156 18.46 -2.97 2.29
C LYS A 156 17.59 -3.27 1.08
N HIS A 157 16.79 -2.29 0.64
CA HIS A 157 15.85 -2.47 -0.44
C HIS A 157 16.55 -2.55 -1.80
N GLY A 158 17.67 -1.86 -2.00
CA GLY A 158 18.53 -2.05 -3.16
C GLY A 158 18.99 -3.51 -3.28
N SER A 159 19.51 -4.09 -2.18
CA SER A 159 19.90 -5.51 -2.17
C SER A 159 18.74 -6.49 -2.39
N ILE A 160 17.52 -6.14 -1.97
CA ILE A 160 16.33 -6.97 -2.22
C ILE A 160 15.99 -6.96 -3.71
N LEU A 161 15.94 -5.78 -4.32
CA LEU A 161 15.65 -5.61 -5.75
C LEU A 161 16.71 -6.30 -6.63
N ASP A 162 18.00 -6.16 -6.30
CA ASP A 162 19.11 -6.80 -7.03
C ASP A 162 19.03 -8.34 -7.04
N LYS A 163 18.36 -8.93 -6.04
CA LYS A 163 18.21 -10.39 -5.92
C LYS A 163 16.99 -10.91 -6.67
N ASN A 164 16.10 -10.07 -7.19
CA ASN A 164 14.94 -10.53 -7.93
C ASN A 164 15.40 -11.11 -9.30
N PRO A 165 15.16 -12.41 -9.57
CA PRO A 165 15.65 -13.07 -10.78
C PRO A 165 14.98 -12.60 -12.08
N SER A 166 13.88 -11.84 -12.01
CA SER A 166 13.19 -11.36 -13.22
C SER A 166 14.02 -10.35 -14.03
N GLY A 167 15.07 -9.77 -13.43
CA GLY A 167 15.86 -8.70 -14.04
C GLY A 167 15.10 -7.39 -14.20
N GLN A 168 13.85 -7.33 -13.71
CA GLN A 168 13.03 -6.13 -13.63
C GLN A 168 13.11 -5.58 -12.21
N ALA A 169 13.04 -4.26 -12.06
CA ALA A 169 13.19 -3.57 -10.77
C ALA A 169 11.91 -3.65 -9.91
N PHE A 170 11.34 -4.85 -9.75
CA PHE A 170 10.21 -5.13 -8.86
C PHE A 170 10.67 -5.88 -7.61
N TYR A 171 9.96 -5.75 -6.51
CA TYR A 171 10.28 -6.50 -5.28
C TYR A 171 10.06 -8.00 -5.42
N PHE A 172 9.00 -8.40 -6.13
CA PHE A 172 8.62 -9.80 -6.29
C PHE A 172 8.18 -10.09 -7.73
N GLY A 173 8.69 -11.17 -8.31
CA GLY A 173 8.27 -11.64 -9.64
C GLY A 173 8.59 -10.64 -10.77
N ASP A 174 7.74 -10.63 -11.79
CA ASP A 174 7.89 -9.87 -13.03
C ASP A 174 6.78 -8.82 -13.23
N GLN A 175 6.01 -8.52 -12.19
CA GLN A 175 4.92 -7.54 -12.20
C GLN A 175 4.94 -6.74 -10.88
N PRO A 176 4.45 -5.49 -10.88
CA PRO A 176 4.35 -4.71 -9.66
C PRO A 176 3.32 -5.32 -8.70
N VAL A 177 3.73 -5.44 -7.44
CA VAL A 177 2.89 -5.84 -6.32
C VAL A 177 2.77 -4.68 -5.33
N TRP A 178 1.99 -4.86 -4.26
CA TRP A 178 1.69 -3.81 -3.28
C TRP A 178 2.92 -3.01 -2.81
N VAL A 179 4.02 -3.68 -2.49
CA VAL A 179 5.25 -3.00 -2.04
C VAL A 179 5.87 -2.09 -3.10
N ASP A 180 5.73 -2.39 -4.40
CA ASP A 180 6.23 -1.53 -5.48
C ASP A 180 5.45 -0.21 -5.52
N PHE A 181 4.13 -0.26 -5.35
CA PHE A 181 3.28 0.93 -5.28
C PHE A 181 3.57 1.77 -4.04
N ALA A 182 3.78 1.13 -2.89
CA ALA A 182 4.14 1.81 -1.65
C ALA A 182 5.53 2.47 -1.75
N ALA A 183 6.50 1.79 -2.36
CA ALA A 183 7.83 2.33 -2.61
C ALA A 183 7.79 3.55 -3.52
N TYR A 184 7.02 3.48 -4.61
CA TYR A 184 6.86 4.61 -5.53
C TYR A 184 6.12 5.78 -4.86
N ALA A 185 5.06 5.51 -4.12
CA ALA A 185 4.30 6.52 -3.39
C ALA A 185 5.16 7.22 -2.33
N GLY A 186 6.02 6.49 -1.62
CA GLY A 186 6.93 7.06 -0.62
C GLY A 186 8.06 7.91 -1.21
N TRP A 187 8.25 7.90 -2.53
CA TRP A 187 9.24 8.69 -3.24
C TRP A 187 8.72 10.03 -3.78
N GLN A 188 7.39 10.22 -3.83
CA GLN A 188 6.74 11.46 -4.28
C GLN A 188 6.76 12.54 -3.19
#